data_AF-A0A973IK28-F1
#
_entry.id   AF-A0A973IK28-F1
#
_cell.length_a   1.000
_cell.length_b   1.000
_cell.length_c   1.000
_cell.angle_alpha   90.00
_cell.angle_beta   90.00
_cell.angle_gamma   90.00
#
_symmetry.space_group_name_H-M   'P 1'
#
loop_
_entity.id
_entity.type
_entity.pdbx_description
1 polymer ?
#
loop_
_entity_poly.entity_id
_entity_poly.type
_entity_poly.pdbx_seq_one_letter_code
_entity_poly.pdbx_strand_id
1 'polypeptide(L)'
;MSTEPFPVDRKPLEAALTAAERPIILTGAAQLARAEKAWRRASLLAVDTEFVRERTYYADLGLVQISDGQTVWLIDPLGDGE
;
A
#
# COMPACT_ATOMS: atom_id res chain seq x y z
N MET A 1 -13.61 -20.20 -24.10
CA MET A 1 -13.08 -19.28 -23.07
C MET A 1 -11.84 -19.96 -22.51
N SER A 2 -10.64 -19.50 -22.87
CA SER A 2 -9.39 -20.18 -22.50
C SER A 2 -9.18 -20.08 -20.99
N THR A 3 -9.02 -21.20 -20.32
CA THR A 3 -8.78 -21.33 -18.87
C THR A 3 -7.28 -21.29 -18.53
N GLU A 4 -6.43 -20.91 -19.49
CA GLU A 4 -5.01 -20.73 -19.24
C GLU A 4 -4.82 -19.53 -18.30
N PRO A 5 -4.18 -19.70 -17.13
CA PRO A 5 -3.92 -18.58 -16.24
C PRO A 5 -3.10 -17.53 -16.99
N PHE A 6 -3.46 -16.26 -16.81
CA PHE A 6 -2.62 -15.17 -17.30
C PHE A 6 -1.19 -15.40 -16.81
N PRO A 7 -0.18 -15.40 -17.68
CA PRO A 7 1.19 -15.64 -17.27
C PRO A 7 1.62 -14.54 -16.30
N VAL A 8 1.63 -14.87 -15.01
CA VAL A 8 2.20 -14.02 -13.96
C VAL A 8 3.70 -14.27 -13.99
N ASP A 9 4.47 -13.23 -14.31
CA ASP A 9 5.91 -13.29 -14.09
C ASP A 9 6.14 -13.49 -12.58
N ARG A 10 6.70 -14.66 -12.23
CA ARG A 10 6.84 -15.09 -10.84
C ARG A 10 7.85 -14.24 -10.06
N LYS A 11 8.84 -13.66 -10.74
CA LYS A 11 9.88 -12.87 -10.08
C LYS A 11 9.33 -11.55 -9.50
N PRO A 12 8.56 -10.73 -10.24
CA PRO A 12 7.86 -9.58 -9.68
C PRO A 12 6.93 -9.93 -8.51
N LEU A 13 6.23 -11.08 -8.58
CA LEU A 13 5.34 -11.52 -7.52
C LEU A 13 6.10 -11.85 -6.23
N GLU A 14 7.18 -12.63 -6.30
CA GLU A 14 8.00 -12.98 -5.13
C GLU A 14 8.62 -11.74 -4.46
N ALA A 15 9.08 -10.77 -5.26
CA ALA A 15 9.62 -9.52 -4.74
C ALA A 15 8.53 -8.71 -4.00
N ALA A 16 7.34 -8.61 -4.58
CA ALA A 16 6.21 -7.91 -3.95
C ALA A 16 5.76 -8.60 -2.65
N LEU A 17 5.74 -9.94 -2.61
CA LEU A 17 5.42 -10.70 -1.39
C LEU A 17 6.48 -10.48 -0.31
N THR A 18 7.76 -10.52 -0.67
CA THR A 18 8.87 -10.25 0.27
C THR A 18 8.79 -8.83 0.83
N ALA A 19 8.43 -7.84 -0.02
CA ALA A 19 8.24 -6.46 0.40
C ALA A 19 7.07 -6.32 1.39
N ALA A 20 5.99 -7.09 1.20
CA ALA A 20 4.82 -7.08 2.07
C ALA A 20 5.10 -7.61 3.48
N GLU A 21 6.10 -8.49 3.66
CA GLU A 21 6.52 -8.96 4.98
C GLU A 21 7.22 -7.88 5.83
N ARG A 22 7.70 -6.80 5.19
CA ARG A 22 8.47 -5.73 5.83
C ARG A 22 7.94 -4.36 5.42
N PRO A 23 6.69 -4.03 5.75
CA PRO A 23 6.11 -2.77 5.36
C PRO A 23 6.75 -1.61 6.11
N ILE A 24 6.77 -0.44 5.48
CA ILE A 24 7.12 0.82 6.12
C ILE A 24 5.83 1.47 6.63
N ILE A 25 5.72 1.66 7.93
CA ILE A 25 4.61 2.39 8.53
C ILE A 25 4.87 3.90 8.39
N LEU A 26 3.90 4.62 7.88
CA LEU A 26 3.92 6.08 7.70
C LEU A 26 2.87 6.70 8.62
N THR A 27 3.31 7.45 9.62
CA THR A 27 2.45 8.09 10.64
C THR A 27 2.54 9.62 10.62
N GLY A 28 3.39 10.21 9.76
CA GLY A 28 3.65 11.65 9.75
C GLY A 28 3.96 12.23 8.37
N ALA A 29 3.80 13.54 8.23
CA ALA A 29 3.89 14.25 6.95
C ALA A 29 5.28 14.17 6.29
N ALA A 30 6.35 14.20 7.08
CA ALA A 30 7.72 14.10 6.57
C ALA A 30 8.01 12.73 5.96
N GLN A 31 7.50 11.66 6.57
CA GLN A 31 7.62 10.30 6.06
C GLN A 31 6.82 10.14 4.78
N LEU A 32 5.60 10.70 4.73
CA LEU A 32 4.75 10.70 3.55
C LEU A 32 5.43 11.43 2.38
N ALA A 33 6.02 12.61 2.62
CA ALA A 33 6.75 13.36 1.60
C ALA A 33 7.99 12.62 1.09
N ARG A 34 8.61 11.75 1.90
CA ARG A 34 9.70 10.88 1.45
C ARG A 34 9.19 9.74 0.58
N ALA A 35 8.09 9.09 0.98
CA ALA A 35 7.47 8.00 0.22
C ALA A 35 6.93 8.50 -1.13
N GLU A 36 6.33 9.69 -1.16
CA GLU A 36 5.81 10.34 -2.36
C GLU A 36 6.86 10.49 -3.48
N LYS A 37 8.13 10.78 -3.12
CA LYS A 37 9.23 10.82 -4.08
C LYS A 37 9.52 9.47 -4.76
N ALA A 38 9.30 8.36 -4.06
CA ALA A 38 9.41 7.02 -4.63
C ALA A 38 8.21 6.73 -5.54
N TRP A 39 7.00 7.04 -5.06
CA TRP A 39 5.75 6.83 -5.81
C TRP A 39 5.74 7.56 -7.15
N ARG A 40 6.27 8.78 -7.22
CA ARG A 40 6.39 9.54 -8.48
C ARG A 40 7.28 8.88 -9.54
N ARG A 41 8.16 7.96 -9.13
CA ARG A 41 9.07 7.23 -10.02
C ARG A 41 8.53 5.85 -10.40
N ALA A 42 7.50 5.37 -9.71
CA ALA A 42 6.89 4.09 -10.00
C ALA A 42 6.04 4.19 -11.27
N SER A 43 6.18 3.21 -12.17
CA SER A 43 5.33 3.09 -13.36
C SER A 43 3.92 2.57 -13.04
N LEU A 44 3.78 1.91 -11.89
CA LEU A 44 2.54 1.33 -11.40
C LEU A 44 2.55 1.38 -9.87
N LEU A 45 1.40 1.71 -9.29
CA LEU A 45 1.16 1.60 -7.85
C LEU A 45 -0.08 0.74 -7.64
N ALA A 46 0.03 -0.25 -6.77
CA ALA A 46 -1.13 -0.93 -6.19
C ALA A 46 -1.55 -0.16 -4.94
N VAL A 47 -2.86 0.06 -4.79
CA VAL A 47 -3.45 0.80 -3.68
C VAL A 47 -4.64 0.02 -3.15
N ASP A 48 -4.70 -0.14 -1.83
CA ASP A 48 -5.83 -0.72 -1.11
C ASP A 48 -6.15 0.11 0.13
N THR A 49 -7.37 0.02 0.64
CA THR A 49 -7.86 0.84 1.74
C THR A 49 -8.75 0.06 2.69
N GLU A 50 -8.53 0.23 3.99
CA GLU A 50 -9.33 -0.39 5.05
C GLU A 50 -10.15 0.65 5.80
N PHE A 51 -11.37 0.26 6.20
CA PHE A 51 -12.32 1.16 6.86
C PHE A 51 -12.92 0.55 8.13
N VAL A 52 -13.13 1.38 9.14
CA VAL A 52 -13.88 1.03 10.35
C VAL A 52 -15.35 1.41 10.17
N ARG A 53 -16.27 0.47 10.44
CA ARG A 53 -17.73 0.66 10.22
C ARG A 53 -18.61 0.43 11.44
N GLU A 54 -18.05 0.03 12.58
CA GLU A 54 -18.84 -0.48 13.70
C GLU A 54 -19.60 0.59 14.50
N ARG A 55 -19.23 1.87 14.40
CA ARG A 55 -19.77 2.93 15.29
C ARG A 55 -20.01 4.29 14.63
N THR A 56 -19.90 4.40 13.31
CA THR A 56 -20.00 5.68 12.59
C THR A 56 -20.97 5.60 11.42
N TYR A 57 -21.71 6.69 11.19
CA TYR A 57 -22.68 6.78 10.07
C TYR A 57 -21.96 6.78 8.70
N TYR A 58 -20.76 7.35 8.66
CA TYR A 58 -19.82 7.25 7.54
C TYR A 58 -18.64 6.38 7.95
N ALA A 59 -18.14 5.56 7.03
CA ALA A 59 -16.99 4.70 7.30
C ALA A 59 -15.73 5.55 7.49
N ASP A 60 -15.03 5.37 8.61
CA ASP A 60 -13.78 6.07 8.87
C ASP A 60 -12.63 5.32 8.18
N LEU A 61 -11.73 6.05 7.54
CA LEU A 61 -10.55 5.48 6.91
C LEU A 61 -9.60 4.98 8.01
N GLY A 62 -9.37 3.67 8.05
CA GLY A 62 -8.50 3.04 9.04
C GLY A 62 -7.07 2.88 8.57
N LEU A 63 -6.86 2.50 7.31
CA LEU A 63 -5.51 2.30 6.75
C LEU A 63 -5.51 2.51 5.24
N VAL A 64 -4.40 3.02 4.70
CA VAL A 64 -4.13 2.98 3.25
C VAL A 64 -2.86 2.17 3.01
N GLN A 65 -2.94 1.16 2.16
CA GLN A 65 -1.79 0.38 1.72
C GLN A 65 -1.36 0.80 0.32
N ILE A 66 -0.07 1.01 0.11
CA ILE A 66 0.52 1.28 -1.20
C ILE A 66 1.66 0.32 -1.47
N SER A 67 1.77 -0.19 -2.69
CA SER A 67 2.91 -0.98 -3.16
C SER A 67 3.38 -0.54 -4.55
N ASP A 68 4.69 -0.40 -4.73
CA ASP A 68 5.32 -0.24 -6.04
C ASP A 68 5.88 -1.57 -6.59
N GLY A 69 5.57 -2.68 -5.94
CA GLY A 69 6.09 -4.02 -6.25
C GLY A 69 7.47 -4.32 -5.65
N GLN A 70 8.13 -3.37 -5.00
CA GLN A 70 9.41 -3.53 -4.31
C GLN A 70 9.37 -3.07 -2.84
N THR A 71 8.51 -2.12 -2.53
CA THR A 71 8.27 -1.58 -1.19
C THR A 71 6.77 -1.55 -0.93
N VAL A 72 6.38 -1.86 0.31
CA VAL A 72 5.01 -1.70 0.79
C VAL A 72 4.99 -0.62 1.87
N TRP A 73 4.04 0.30 1.77
CA TRP A 73 3.79 1.35 2.74
C TRP A 73 2.41 1.17 3.38
N LEU A 74 2.34 1.29 4.70
CA LEU A 74 1.10 1.33 5.47
C LEU A 74 0.95 2.72 6.04
N ILE A 75 -0.01 3.47 5.52
CA ILE A 75 -0.28 4.83 5.96
C ILE A 75 -1.37 4.75 7.02
N ASP A 76 -1.05 5.19 8.23
CA ASP A 76 -2.01 5.38 9.31
C ASP A 76 -2.59 6.81 9.21
N PRO A 77 -3.83 6.98 8.72
CA PRO A 77 -4.47 8.29 8.59
C PRO A 77 -4.88 8.89 9.95
N LEU A 78 -4.84 8.10 11.04
CA LEU A 78 -5.19 8.53 12.39
C LEU A 78 -3.95 8.77 13.27
N GLY A 79 -2.74 8.53 12.74
CA GLY A 79 -1.49 8.74 13.44
C GLY A 79 -1.28 10.21 13.85
N ASP A 80 -0.57 10.42 14.96
CA ASP A 80 -0.49 11.69 15.69
C ASP A 80 0.18 12.87 14.93
N GLY A 81 0.60 12.68 13.68
CA GLY A 81 1.03 13.76 12.81
C GLY A 81 2.32 14.49 13.24
N GLU A 82 3.10 13.94 14.18
CA GLU A 82 4.44 14.46 14.53
C GLU A 82 5.46 14.30 13.39
#